data_AF-A0A3Q0IVS2-F1
#
_entry.id   AF-A0A3Q0IVS2-F1
#
_cell.length_a   1.000
_cell.length_b   1.000
_cell.length_c   1.000
_cell.angle_alpha   90.00
_cell.angle_beta   90.00
_cell.angle_gamma   90.00
#
_symmetry.space_group_name_H-M   'P 1'
#
loop_
_entity.id
_entity.type
_entity.pdbx_description
1 polymer ?
#
loop_
_entity_poly.entity_id
_entity_poly.type
_entity_poly.pdbx_seq_one_letter_code
_entity_poly.pdbx_strand_id
1 'polypeptide(L)'
;MQVYTTVPDVKKYTPLLKQHFPKLKSSHIFSHSSPHYDIDVLFATKGLGVNLVFSSLSGGHFESAPRCISKFGNIIQVASDDMRKNTALGEKLGGPK
;
A
#
# COMPACT_ATOMS: atom_id res chain seq x y z
N MET A 1 -7.56 -12.20 -11.12
CA MET A 1 -6.97 -11.53 -9.94
C MET A 1 -6.06 -10.41 -10.43
N GLN A 2 -6.20 -9.20 -9.89
CA GLN A 2 -5.29 -8.08 -10.19
C GLN A 2 -4.32 -7.90 -9.02
N VAL A 3 -3.03 -7.74 -9.33
CA VAL A 3 -1.97 -7.51 -8.33
C VAL A 3 -1.38 -6.13 -8.59
N TYR A 4 -1.23 -5.36 -7.52
CA TYR A 4 -0.52 -4.08 -7.49
C TYR A 4 0.61 -4.22 -6.48
N THR A 5 1.78 -3.70 -6.80
CA THR A 5 2.96 -3.78 -5.93
C THR A 5 3.63 -2.43 -5.84
N THR A 6 4.25 -2.16 -4.69
CA THR A 6 5.11 -1.00 -4.53
C THR A 6 6.57 -1.46 -4.39
N VAL A 7 7.49 -0.63 -4.88
CA VAL A 7 8.94 -0.83 -4.77
C VAL A 7 9.61 0.51 -4.45
N PRO A 8 10.86 0.55 -3.96
CA PRO A 8 11.53 1.83 -3.76
C PRO A 8 11.77 2.56 -5.10
N ASP A 9 12.17 1.83 -6.13
CA ASP A 9 12.50 2.38 -7.45
C ASP A 9 11.85 1.56 -8.58
N VAL A 10 10.87 2.15 -9.25
CA VAL A 10 10.12 1.45 -10.31
C VAL A 10 11.05 1.06 -11.46
N LYS A 11 11.99 1.93 -11.86
CA LYS A 11 12.89 1.66 -13.01
C LYS A 11 13.84 0.51 -12.69
N LYS A 12 14.41 0.50 -11.48
CA LYS A 12 15.36 -0.51 -11.04
C LYS A 12 14.72 -1.89 -10.87
N TYR A 13 13.52 -1.96 -10.29
CA TYR A 13 12.91 -3.24 -9.90
C TYR A 13 11.92 -3.83 -10.93
N THR A 14 11.40 -3.03 -11.87
CA THR A 14 10.47 -3.54 -12.90
C THR A 14 11.04 -4.70 -13.71
N PRO A 15 12.29 -4.67 -14.22
CA PRO A 15 12.84 -5.79 -15.00
C PRO A 15 12.87 -7.11 -14.20
N LEU A 16 13.31 -7.06 -12.94
CA LEU A 16 13.36 -8.21 -12.05
C LEU A 16 11.96 -8.78 -11.78
N LEU A 17 11.00 -7.90 -11.44
CA LEU A 17 9.62 -8.32 -11.19
C LEU A 17 8.97 -8.93 -12.42
N LYS A 18 9.25 -8.41 -13.61
CA LYS A 18 8.72 -8.94 -14.88
C LYS A 18 9.33 -10.29 -15.25
N GLN A 19 10.60 -10.51 -14.93
CA GLN A 19 11.27 -11.78 -15.15
C GLN A 19 10.65 -12.89 -14.27
N HIS A 20 10.41 -12.61 -12.98
CA HIS A 20 9.85 -13.59 -12.05
C HIS A 20 8.32 -13.70 -12.11
N PHE A 21 7.62 -12.60 -12.43
CA PHE A 21 6.17 -12.53 -12.49
C PHE A 21 5.70 -11.97 -13.85
N PRO A 22 5.73 -12.77 -14.93
CA PRO A 22 5.39 -12.29 -16.28
C PRO A 22 3.96 -11.74 -16.41
N LYS A 23 3.04 -12.19 -15.54
CA LYS A 23 1.65 -11.72 -15.49
C LYS A 23 1.46 -10.37 -14.78
N LEU A 24 2.47 -9.88 -14.05
CA LEU A 24 2.41 -8.57 -13.39
C LEU A 24 2.50 -7.47 -14.45
N LYS A 25 1.58 -6.51 -14.46
CA LYS A 25 1.58 -5.40 -15.42
C LYS A 25 2.55 -4.31 -14.94
N SER A 26 3.29 -3.67 -15.87
CA SER A 26 4.20 -2.57 -15.50
C SER A 26 3.43 -1.38 -14.93
N SER A 27 2.20 -1.15 -15.41
CA SER A 27 1.29 -0.12 -14.90
C SER A 27 0.73 -0.42 -13.50
N HIS A 28 1.10 -1.54 -12.88
CA HIS A 28 0.70 -1.93 -11.53
C HIS A 28 1.91 -1.93 -10.55
N ILE A 29 3.05 -1.37 -10.97
CA ILE A 29 4.27 -1.27 -10.18
C ILE A 29 4.46 0.21 -9.83
N PHE A 30 4.31 0.56 -8.56
CA PHE A 30 4.38 1.95 -8.08
C PHE A 30 5.57 2.15 -7.14
N SER A 31 5.93 3.40 -6.86
CA SER A 31 6.98 3.69 -5.88
C SER A 31 6.37 3.95 -4.50
N HIS A 32 6.86 3.28 -3.45
CA HIS A 32 6.52 3.68 -2.08
C HIS A 32 7.52 4.67 -1.47
N SER A 33 8.58 5.07 -2.19
CA SER A 33 9.56 6.05 -1.71
C SER A 33 8.96 7.44 -1.50
N SER A 34 7.84 7.71 -2.17
CA SER A 34 6.97 8.86 -1.88
C SER A 34 5.73 8.36 -1.11
N PRO A 35 5.30 9.03 -0.02
CA PRO A 35 4.17 8.62 0.82
C PRO A 35 2.78 8.77 0.15
N HIS A 36 2.71 8.72 -1.18
CA HIS A 36 1.52 8.99 -1.99
C HIS A 36 1.17 7.87 -2.99
N TYR A 37 1.69 6.66 -2.80
CA TYR A 37 1.36 5.53 -3.68
C TYR A 37 -0.12 5.13 -3.65
N ASP A 38 -0.88 5.58 -2.64
CA ASP A 38 -2.33 5.41 -2.57
C ASP A 38 -3.04 6.09 -3.74
N ILE A 39 -2.53 7.24 -4.20
CA ILE A 39 -3.08 7.94 -5.37
C ILE A 39 -2.93 7.07 -6.63
N ASP A 40 -1.75 6.47 -6.83
CA ASP A 40 -1.48 5.60 -7.97
C ASP A 40 -2.39 4.35 -7.96
N VAL A 41 -2.54 3.73 -6.79
CA VAL A 41 -3.42 2.57 -6.61
C VAL A 41 -4.88 2.95 -6.87
N LEU A 42 -5.35 4.07 -6.33
CA LEU A 42 -6.71 4.55 -6.54
C LEU A 42 -6.96 4.87 -8.01
N PHE A 43 -6.03 5.53 -8.69
CA PHE A 43 -6.16 5.80 -10.13
C PHE A 43 -6.25 4.49 -10.94
N ALA A 44 -5.38 3.53 -10.65
CA ALA A 44 -5.36 2.23 -11.32
C ALA A 44 -6.58 1.34 -10.99
N THR A 45 -7.30 1.63 -9.91
CA THR A 45 -8.52 0.93 -9.47
C THR A 45 -9.79 1.75 -9.69
N LYS A 46 -9.72 2.89 -10.39
CA LYS A 46 -10.86 3.80 -10.64
C LYS A 46 -11.54 4.28 -9.36
N GLY A 47 -10.74 4.52 -8.32
CA GLY A 47 -11.19 4.98 -7.01
C GLY A 47 -11.80 3.89 -6.11
N LEU A 48 -11.84 2.63 -6.56
CA LEU A 48 -12.42 1.55 -5.76
C LEU A 48 -11.47 1.04 -4.68
N GLY A 49 -10.16 1.17 -4.87
CA GLY A 49 -9.16 0.55 -4.02
C GLY A 49 -9.02 -0.96 -4.26
N VAL A 50 -8.35 -1.64 -3.33
CA VAL A 50 -8.08 -3.08 -3.39
C VAL A 50 -8.81 -3.84 -2.28
N ASN A 51 -9.13 -5.12 -2.50
CA ASN A 51 -9.82 -5.93 -1.49
C ASN A 51 -8.89 -6.43 -0.37
N LEU A 52 -7.59 -6.47 -0.63
CA LEU A 52 -6.59 -6.91 0.32
C LEU A 52 -5.34 -6.05 0.16
N VAL A 53 -4.89 -5.43 1.25
CA VAL A 53 -3.57 -4.81 1.34
C VAL A 53 -2.67 -5.70 2.19
N PHE A 54 -1.55 -6.13 1.62
CA PHE A 54 -0.47 -6.78 2.35
C PHE A 54 0.70 -5.81 2.42
N SER A 55 1.07 -5.37 3.63
CA SER A 55 2.12 -4.36 3.82
C SER A 55 3.16 -4.84 4.82
N SER A 56 4.42 -4.66 4.45
CA SER A 56 5.59 -4.77 5.33
C SER A 56 6.26 -3.42 5.57
N LEU A 57 5.63 -2.31 5.16
CA LEU A 57 6.13 -0.96 5.34
C LEU A 57 5.82 -0.47 6.77
N SER A 58 6.59 0.52 7.23
CA SER A 58 6.43 1.14 8.55
C SER A 58 6.40 2.67 8.48
N GLY A 59 5.92 3.33 9.53
CA GLY A 59 5.89 4.79 9.66
C GLY A 59 5.00 5.45 8.59
N GLY A 60 5.44 6.61 8.08
CA GLY A 60 4.66 7.39 7.10
C GLY A 60 4.38 6.66 5.78
N HIS A 61 5.11 5.59 5.46
CA HIS A 61 4.82 4.74 4.30
C HIS A 61 3.65 3.78 4.55
N PHE A 62 3.38 3.42 5.81
CA PHE A 62 2.23 2.60 6.16
C PHE A 62 0.93 3.40 6.15
N GLU A 63 0.95 4.70 6.46
CA GLU A 63 -0.27 5.54 6.48
C GLU A 63 -1.01 5.61 5.12
N SER A 64 -0.33 5.31 4.02
CA SER A 64 -0.93 5.19 2.68
C SER A 64 -1.61 3.83 2.43
N ALA A 65 -1.25 2.79 3.16
CA ALA A 65 -1.81 1.45 2.97
C ALA A 65 -3.31 1.39 3.28
N PRO A 66 -3.82 1.93 4.42
CA PRO A 66 -5.25 1.99 4.67
C PRO A 66 -6.05 2.78 3.62
N ARG A 67 -5.46 3.82 3.03
CA ARG A 67 -6.10 4.62 1.97
C ARG A 67 -6.31 3.84 0.66
N CYS A 68 -5.58 2.74 0.47
CA CYS A 68 -5.74 1.87 -0.69
C CYS A 68 -6.90 0.88 -0.56
N ILE A 69 -7.49 0.70 0.63
CA ILE A 69 -8.46 -0.37 0.86
C ILE A 69 -9.84 -0.02 0.31
N SER A 70 -10.44 -0.97 -0.40
CA SER A 70 -11.84 -0.89 -0.83
C SER A 70 -12.79 -1.09 0.35
N LYS A 71 -14.06 -0.72 0.15
CA LYS A 71 -15.13 -1.03 1.11
C LYS A 71 -15.15 -2.54 1.38
N PHE A 72 -15.12 -2.92 2.66
CA PHE A 72 -15.04 -4.32 3.14
C PHE A 72 -13.73 -5.06 2.81
N GLY A 73 -12.69 -4.34 2.39
CA GLY A 73 -11.37 -4.94 2.23
C GLY A 73 -10.67 -5.19 3.57
N ASN A 74 -9.61 -6.00 3.52
CA ASN A 74 -8.81 -6.37 4.67
C ASN A 74 -7.37 -5.86 4.54
N ILE A 75 -6.74 -5.55 5.67
CA ILE A 75 -5.33 -5.17 5.73
C ILE A 75 -4.58 -6.22 6.55
N ILE A 76 -3.50 -6.74 5.98
CA ILE A 76 -2.54 -7.60 6.67
C ILE A 76 -1.25 -6.80 6.79
N GLN A 77 -0.98 -6.32 8.00
CA GLN A 77 0.23 -5.58 8.34
C GLN A 77 1.20 -6.52 9.07
N VAL A 78 2.39 -6.72 8.50
CA VAL A 78 3.38 -7.65 9.06
C VAL A 78 4.56 -6.97 9.75
N ALA A 79 4.77 -5.65 9.54
CA ALA A 79 5.86 -4.95 10.24
C ALA A 79 5.46 -4.68 11.70
N SER A 80 6.34 -5.02 12.64
CA SER A 80 6.09 -4.85 14.08
C SER A 80 6.35 -3.45 14.62
N ASP A 81 7.06 -2.61 13.87
CA ASP A 81 7.59 -1.35 14.38
C ASP A 81 6.50 -0.36 14.77
N ASP A 82 5.47 -0.21 13.92
CA ASP A 82 4.35 0.70 14.21
C ASP A 82 3.46 0.18 15.34
N MET A 83 3.29 -1.15 15.44
CA MET A 83 2.55 -1.77 16.54
C MET A 83 3.27 -1.56 17.87
N ARG A 84 4.60 -1.68 17.91
CA ARG A 84 5.40 -1.44 19.12
C ARG A 84 5.39 0.02 19.55
N LYS A 85 5.33 0.94 18.58
CA LYS A 85 5.29 2.39 18.84
C LYS A 85 3.89 2.90 19.20
N ASN A 86 2.87 2.04 19.19
CA ASN A 86 1.47 2.42 19.38
C ASN A 86 1.07 3.59 18.46
N THR A 87 1.55 3.56 17.22
CA THR A 87 1.27 4.60 16.22
C THR A 87 -0.24 4.64 15.98
N ALA A 88 -0.84 5.84 16.10
CA ALA A 88 -2.26 6.00 15.85
C ALA A 88 -2.58 5.72 14.38
N LEU A 89 -3.59 4.88 14.13
CA LEU A 89 -4.11 4.58 12.80
C LEU A 89 -5.50 5.19 12.66
N GLY A 90 -5.63 6.19 11.77
CA GLY A 90 -6.86 6.97 11.63
C GLY A 90 -6.97 8.11 12.65
N GLU A 91 -8.11 8.81 12.66
CA GLU A 91 -8.36 9.83 13.67
C GLU A 91 -8.46 9.18 15.06
N LYS A 92 -7.76 9.75 16.05
CA LYS A 92 -8.21 9.62 17.44
C LYS A 92 -9.63 10.19 17.48
N LEU A 93 -10.63 9.32 17.49
CA LEU A 93 -11.99 9.70 17.89
C LEU A 93 -11.84 10.44 19.21
N GLY A 94 -12.15 11.74 19.20
CA GLY A 94 -12.00 12.60 20.37
C GLY A 94 -12.68 11.95 21.56
N GLY A 95 -11.92 11.72 22.64
CA GLY A 95 -12.51 11.43 23.94
C GLY A 95 -13.45 12.58 24.34
N PRO A 96 -14.50 12.30 25.14
CA PRO A 96 -15.45 13.34 25.54
C PRO A 96 -14.70 14.52 26.16
N LYS A 97 -15.05 15.73 25.70
CA LYS A 97 -14.61 16.99 26.32
C LYS A 97 -15.12 17.10 27.75
#